data_AF-A0A7Y7SU40-F1
#
_entry.id   AF-A0A7Y7SU40-F1
#
_cell.length_a   1.000
_cell.length_b   1.000
_cell.length_c   1.000
_cell.angle_alpha   90.00
_cell.angle_beta   90.00
_cell.angle_gamma   90.00
#
_symmetry.space_group_name_H-M   'P 1'
#
loop_
_entity.id
_entity.type
_entity.pdbx_description
1 polymer ?
#
loop_
_entity_poly.entity_id
_entity_poly.type
_entity_poly.pdbx_seq_one_letter_code
_entity_poly.pdbx_strand_id
1 'polypeptide(L)'
;MEYKVLAVACMIFIMAIWMLLHGIRGYQAGLIIETRKGTPEKDYYYRGDIGFYVNVFFYIAGGTFAVGFSAWLMMTGLGYW
;
A
#
# COMPACT_ATOMS: atom_id res chain seq x y z
N MET A 1 11.14 12.25 21.66
CA MET A 1 10.31 11.22 20.99
C MET A 1 8.87 11.68 21.00
N GLU A 2 8.37 12.18 19.87
CA GLU A 2 6.95 12.45 19.74
C GLU A 2 6.24 11.13 19.44
N TYR A 3 5.61 10.54 20.45
CA TYR A 3 4.81 9.31 20.37
C TYR A 3 3.81 9.33 19.21
N LYS A 4 3.35 10.51 18.79
CA LYS A 4 2.51 10.73 17.60
C LYS A 4 3.22 10.33 16.30
N VAL A 5 4.50 10.68 16.14
CA VAL A 5 5.29 10.36 14.93
C VAL A 5 5.52 8.85 14.83
N LEU A 6 5.84 8.20 15.95
CA LEU A 6 6.00 6.75 16.01
C LEU A 6 4.70 6.01 15.66
N ALA A 7 3.56 6.46 16.23
CA ALA A 7 2.26 5.88 15.92
C ALA A 7 1.89 6.01 14.43
N VAL A 8 2.14 7.18 13.84
CA VAL A 8 1.91 7.43 12.41
C VAL A 8 2.79 6.51 11.55
N ALA A 9 4.07 6.34 11.88
CA ALA A 9 4.95 5.43 11.17
C ALA A 9 4.43 3.98 11.21
N CYS A 10 4.05 3.48 12.39
CA CYS A 10 3.47 2.14 12.52
C CYS A 10 2.20 1.95 11.67
N MET A 11 1.32 2.95 11.61
CA MET A 11 0.11 2.91 10.78
C MET A 11 0.44 2.87 9.28
N ILE A 12 1.44 3.63 8.84
CA ILE A 12 1.91 3.61 7.45
C ILE A 12 2.53 2.25 7.12
N PHE A 13 3.25 1.62 8.05
CA PHE A 13 3.76 0.25 7.86
C PHE A 13 2.64 -0.77 7.64
N ILE A 14 1.58 -0.71 8.44
CA ILE A 14 0.43 -1.61 8.30
C ILE A 14 -0.23 -1.41 6.92
N MET A 15 -0.44 -0.15 6.52
CA MET A 15 -0.97 0.18 5.20
C MET A 15 -0.07 -0.33 4.08
N ALA A 16 1.25 -0.16 4.20
CA ALA A 16 2.22 -0.62 3.22
C ALA A 16 2.18 -2.14 3.05
N ILE A 17 2.12 -2.89 4.16
CA ILE A 17 1.99 -4.35 4.14
C ILE A 17 0.68 -4.75 3.43
N TRP A 18 -0.43 -4.09 3.75
CA TRP A 18 -1.70 -4.35 3.09
C TRP A 18 -1.62 -4.11 1.57
N MET A 19 -1.04 -2.99 1.14
CA MET A 19 -0.86 -2.69 -0.29
C MET A 19 -0.04 -3.75 -1.01
N LEU A 20 1.11 -4.14 -0.44
CA LEU A 20 1.98 -5.16 -1.02
C LEU A 20 1.27 -6.52 -1.11
N LEU A 21 0.59 -6.94 -0.04
CA LEU A 21 -0.18 -8.18 -0.04
C LEU A 21 -1.32 -8.14 -1.06
N HIS A 22 -2.01 -7.02 -1.18
CA HIS A 22 -3.10 -6.85 -2.15
C HIS A 22 -2.59 -6.97 -3.59
N GLY A 23 -1.50 -6.28 -3.92
CA GLY A 23 -0.86 -6.37 -5.24
C GLY A 23 -0.32 -7.77 -5.56
N ILE A 24 0.38 -8.42 -4.62
CA ILE A 24 0.94 -9.77 -4.82
C ILE A 24 -0.16 -10.81 -5.00
N ARG A 25 -1.17 -10.80 -4.12
CA ARG A 25 -2.29 -11.75 -4.19
C ARG A 25 -3.15 -11.51 -5.42
N GLY A 26 -3.40 -10.24 -5.75
CA GLY A 26 -4.10 -9.87 -6.97
C GLY A 26 -3.37 -10.35 -8.22
N TYR A 27 -2.03 -10.20 -8.24
CA TYR A 27 -1.21 -10.75 -9.30
C TYR A 27 -1.34 -12.27 -9.37
N GLN A 28 -1.18 -13.00 -8.26
CA GLN A 28 -1.28 -14.47 -8.23
C GLN A 28 -2.65 -14.99 -8.69
N ALA A 29 -3.74 -14.39 -8.19
CA ALA A 29 -5.11 -14.75 -8.53
C ALA A 29 -5.51 -14.35 -9.97
N GLY A 30 -4.82 -13.37 -10.56
CA GLY A 30 -5.19 -12.82 -11.86
C GLY A 30 -6.43 -11.92 -11.80
N LEU A 31 -6.78 -11.42 -10.61
CA LEU A 31 -7.92 -10.54 -10.35
C LEU A 31 -7.57 -9.56 -9.24
N ILE A 32 -7.82 -8.26 -9.48
CA ILE A 32 -7.84 -7.23 -8.45
C ILE A 32 -9.28 -6.71 -8.30
N ILE A 33 -9.69 -6.47 -7.06
CA ILE A 33 -11.02 -5.96 -6.75
C ILE A 33 -10.84 -4.66 -5.98
N GLU A 34 -11.26 -3.56 -6.60
CA GLU A 34 -11.23 -2.23 -6.00
C GLU A 34 -12.63 -1.79 -5.62
N THR A 35 -12.79 -1.14 -4.47
CA THR A 35 -14.04 -0.44 -4.18
C THR A 35 -13.98 0.93 -4.85
N ARG A 36 -14.97 1.25 -5.67
CA ARG A 36 -15.05 2.55 -6.33
C ARG A 36 -15.17 3.66 -5.28
N LYS A 37 -14.33 4.70 -5.42
CA LYS A 37 -14.25 5.76 -4.42
C LYS A 37 -15.59 6.47 -4.25
N GLY A 38 -16.10 6.46 -3.02
CA GLY A 38 -17.35 7.13 -2.66
C GLY A 38 -18.62 6.34 -2.99
N THR A 39 -18.52 5.10 -3.47
CA THR A 39 -19.67 4.23 -3.73
C THR A 39 -19.45 2.84 -3.11
N PRO A 40 -20.52 2.05 -2.89
CA PRO A 40 -20.39 0.65 -2.47
C PRO A 40 -20.07 -0.31 -3.63
N GLU A 41 -19.94 0.21 -4.85
CA GLU A 41 -19.67 -0.59 -6.05
C GLU A 41 -18.23 -1.08 -6.06
N LYS A 42 -18.02 -2.28 -6.64
CA LYS A 42 -16.68 -2.87 -6.80
C LYS A 42 -16.32 -2.95 -8.28
N ASP A 43 -15.14 -2.45 -8.61
CA ASP A 43 -14.53 -2.59 -9.93
C ASP A 43 -13.61 -3.83 -9.92
N TYR A 44 -13.73 -4.64 -10.97
CA TYR A 44 -13.00 -5.90 -11.11
C TYR A 44 -12.02 -5.80 -12.27
N TYR A 45 -10.73 -5.96 -11.98
CA TYR A 45 -9.66 -5.90 -12.97
C TYR A 45 -9.09 -7.29 -13.19
N TYR A 46 -9.24 -7.80 -14.41
CA TYR A 46 -8.79 -9.15 -14.76
C TYR A 46 -7.44 -9.12 -15.49
N ARG A 47 -6.64 -10.17 -15.27
CA ARG A 47 -5.38 -10.35 -15.99
C ARG A 47 -5.61 -10.38 -17.50
N GLY A 48 -4.83 -9.59 -18.23
CA GLY A 48 -4.97 -9.38 -19.68
C GLY A 48 -5.47 -7.98 -20.04
N ASP A 49 -6.10 -7.28 -19.09
CA ASP A 49 -6.41 -5.85 -19.21
C ASP A 49 -5.23 -5.00 -18.69
N ILE A 50 -4.93 -3.89 -19.38
CA ILE A 50 -3.95 -2.89 -18.93
C ILE A 50 -4.30 -2.36 -17.53
N GLY A 51 -5.59 -2.21 -17.22
CA GLY A 51 -6.05 -1.74 -15.91
C GLY A 51 -5.60 -2.66 -14.76
N PHE A 52 -5.53 -3.97 -14.99
CA PHE A 52 -5.02 -4.92 -13.99
C PHE A 52 -3.54 -4.70 -13.70
N TYR A 53 -2.69 -4.62 -14.73
CA TYR A 53 -1.25 -4.45 -14.56
C TYR A 53 -0.89 -3.12 -13.91
N VAL A 54 -1.61 -2.05 -14.29
CA VAL A 54 -1.44 -0.72 -13.71
C VAL A 54 -1.81 -0.74 -12.21
N ASN A 55 -2.91 -1.38 -11.83
CA ASN A 55 -3.28 -1.51 -10.41
C ASN A 55 -2.24 -2.32 -9.62
N VAL A 56 -1.82 -3.48 -10.13
CA VAL A 56 -0.74 -4.28 -9.51
C VAL A 56 0.50 -3.41 -9.29
N PHE A 57 0.92 -2.67 -10.32
CA PHE A 57 2.09 -1.80 -10.24
C PHE A 57 1.95 -0.74 -9.15
N PHE A 58 0.81 -0.03 -9.10
CA PHE A 58 0.58 1.00 -8.08
C PHE A 58 0.58 0.43 -6.66
N TYR A 59 0.03 -0.76 -6.44
CA TYR A 59 0.08 -1.43 -5.14
C TYR A 59 1.50 -1.77 -4.71
N ILE A 60 2.31 -2.30 -5.63
CA ILE A 60 3.70 -2.66 -5.33
C ILE A 60 4.54 -1.41 -5.11
N ALA A 61 4.53 -0.47 -6.06
CA ALA A 61 5.33 0.74 -5.98
C ALA A 61 4.94 1.62 -4.78
N GLY A 62 3.63 1.81 -4.57
CA GLY A 62 3.10 2.57 -3.43
C GLY A 62 3.41 1.91 -2.09
N GLY A 63 3.28 0.58 -2.00
CA GLY A 63 3.65 -0.19 -0.82
C GLY A 63 5.13 -0.08 -0.48
N THR A 64 6.02 -0.24 -1.47
CA THR A 64 7.48 -0.09 -1.30
C THR A 64 7.85 1.32 -0.85
N PHE A 65 7.26 2.36 -1.47
CA PHE A 65 7.45 3.75 -1.05
C PHE A 65 7.01 3.97 0.39
N ALA A 66 5.83 3.47 0.78
CA ALA A 66 5.29 3.62 2.12
C ALA A 66 6.16 2.92 3.19
N VAL A 67 6.77 1.77 2.87
CA VAL A 67 7.78 1.13 3.74
C VAL A 67 8.98 2.07 3.97
N GLY A 68 9.56 2.61 2.90
CA GLY A 68 10.73 3.49 3.00
C GLY A 68 10.42 4.78 3.76
N PHE A 69 9.28 5.41 3.46
CA PHE A 69 8.83 6.61 4.14
C PHE A 69 8.56 6.36 5.63
N SER A 70 7.94 5.22 5.97
CA SER A 70 7.70 4.87 7.36
C SER A 70 8.99 4.59 8.13
N ALA A 71 9.94 3.87 7.52
CA ALA A 71 11.27 3.66 8.11
C ALA A 71 11.98 4.98 8.40
N TRP A 72 11.93 5.92 7.45
CA TRP A 72 12.47 7.27 7.64
C TRP A 72 11.81 8.01 8.81
N LEU A 73 10.46 8.01 8.88
CA LEU A 73 9.73 8.61 10.00
C LEU A 73 10.10 7.99 11.36
N MET A 74 10.28 6.65 11.42
CA MET A 74 10.74 5.99 12.64
C MET A 74 12.13 6.49 13.05
N MET A 75 13.07 6.59 12.11
CA MET A 75 14.44 7.03 12.39
C MET A 75 14.49 8.47 12.90
N THR A 76 13.73 9.38 12.29
CA THR A 76 13.61 10.78 12.75
C THR A 76 12.89 10.85 14.11
N GLY A 77 11.81 10.10 14.30
CA GLY A 77 11.06 10.08 15.56
C GLY A 77 11.85 9.55 16.77
N LEU A 78 12.82 8.66 16.50
CA LEU A 78 13.76 8.12 17.47
C LEU A 78 15.01 9.00 17.68
N GLY A 79 15.17 10.07 16.91
CA GLY A 79 16.31 10.99 17.02
C GLY A 79 17.62 10.44 16.46
N TYR A 80 17.55 9.45 15.56
CA TYR A 80 18.74 8.90 14.88
C TYR A 80 19.20 9.77 13.70
N TRP A 81 18.46 10.85 13.39
CA TRP A 81 18.71 11.83 12.31
C TRP A 81 18.39 13.25 12.80
#